data_AF-A0A835H4J5-F1
#
_entry.id   AF-A0A835H4J5-F1
#
_cell.length_a   1.000
_cell.length_b   1.000
_cell.length_c   1.000
_cell.angle_alpha   90.00
_cell.angle_beta   90.00
_cell.angle_gamma   90.00
#
_symmetry.space_group_name_H-M   'P 1'
#
loop_
_entity.id
_entity.type
_entity.pdbx_description
1 polymer ?
#
loop_
_entity_poly.entity_id
_entity_poly.type
_entity_poly.pdbx_seq_one_letter_code
_entity_poly.pdbx_strand_id
1 'polypeptide(L)'
;MQILNTIIRGQSDGILVPVPQYTLYSAAISLYGGYLVPYYLEETANWDLDVNNLRQSVAEARSRGITVRAMVIINPGNLTGYWGECGQRGGYFEMANIPPQTVDKIYKITSISLSPNVSGQIFMGLMVSPPKPGDISYQKNVVCNFTKGAMYSFPQIRLPPKAIEVAKKVGKVPDVFYCLKLLEATGISTVPSSGFGQKEGVFHLRATILPAEEDMPAIMESFKKFNDEFMEQYEEHRGYSRM
;
A
#
# COMPACT_ATOMS: atom_id res chain seq x y z
N MET A 1 10.47 17.10 4.49
CA MET A 1 11.88 16.81 4.18
C MET A 1 12.83 17.64 5.05
N GLN A 2 12.85 17.43 6.37
CA GLN A 2 13.80 18.18 7.22
C GLN A 2 15.27 17.78 6.97
N ILE A 3 15.51 16.57 6.43
CA ILE A 3 16.85 16.10 6.08
C ILE A 3 17.51 16.92 4.96
N LEU A 4 16.77 17.33 3.93
CA LEU A 4 17.35 18.17 2.87
C LEU A 4 17.76 19.54 3.42
N ASN A 5 16.98 20.09 4.35
CA ASN A 5 17.29 21.33 5.05
C ASN A 5 18.56 21.23 5.90
N THR A 6 18.92 20.06 6.43
CA THR A 6 20.16 19.90 7.22
C THR A 6 21.42 19.76 6.36
N ILE A 7 21.27 19.45 5.06
CA ILE A 7 22.37 19.13 4.15
C ILE A 7 22.68 20.28 3.19
N ILE A 8 21.66 21.03 2.76
CA ILE A 8 21.80 22.12 1.78
C ILE A 8 22.21 23.40 2.51
N ARG A 9 23.40 23.94 2.21
CA ARG A 9 23.87 25.23 2.75
C ARG A 9 23.58 26.40 1.82
N GLY A 10 23.28 26.14 0.54
CA GLY A 10 22.96 27.14 -0.47
C GLY A 10 23.15 26.62 -1.90
N GLN A 11 23.20 27.54 -2.88
CA GLN A 11 23.14 27.20 -4.32
C GLN A 11 24.34 26.39 -4.83
N SER A 12 25.45 26.37 -4.09
CA SER A 12 26.62 25.56 -4.42
C SER A 12 26.53 24.11 -3.94
N ASP A 13 25.50 23.72 -3.18
CA ASP A 13 25.27 22.34 -2.77
C ASP A 13 24.25 21.66 -3.68
N GLY A 14 24.63 20.49 -4.21
CA GLY A 14 23.82 19.71 -5.14
C GLY A 14 23.27 18.42 -4.54
N ILE A 15 22.06 18.04 -4.94
CA ILE A 15 21.44 16.75 -4.60
C ILE A 15 21.20 15.97 -5.88
N LEU A 16 21.67 14.73 -5.94
CA LEU A 16 21.40 13.81 -7.04
C LEU A 16 19.97 13.28 -6.96
N VAL A 17 19.20 13.38 -8.04
CA VAL A 17 17.80 12.95 -8.10
C VAL A 17 17.55 12.16 -9.39
N PRO A 18 16.84 11.00 -9.33
CA PRO A 18 16.56 10.20 -10.53
C PRO A 18 15.66 10.98 -11.48
N VAL A 19 15.77 10.70 -12.78
CA VAL A 19 14.83 11.15 -13.79
C VAL A 19 14.30 9.90 -14.52
N PRO A 20 12.98 9.65 -14.54
CA PRO A 20 11.87 10.45 -13.97
C PRO A 20 11.85 10.46 -12.44
N GLN A 21 11.22 11.49 -11.85
CA GLN A 21 11.30 11.78 -10.41
C GLN A 21 9.93 12.02 -9.77
N TYR A 22 9.84 11.79 -8.45
CA TYR A 22 8.76 12.37 -7.65
C TYR A 22 9.03 13.86 -7.40
N THR A 23 8.13 14.72 -7.86
CA THR A 23 8.29 16.20 -7.89
C THR A 23 8.61 16.82 -6.52
N LEU A 24 8.27 16.14 -5.43
CA LEU A 24 8.59 16.53 -4.05
C LEU A 24 10.06 16.90 -3.86
N TYR A 25 11.00 16.15 -4.45
CA TYR A 25 12.43 16.40 -4.30
C TYR A 25 12.85 17.70 -5.00
N SER A 26 12.43 17.89 -6.25
CA SER A 26 12.74 19.12 -7.01
C SER A 26 12.18 20.38 -6.34
N ALA A 27 10.95 20.31 -5.82
CA ALA A 27 10.33 21.42 -5.11
C ALA A 27 11.10 21.76 -3.82
N ALA A 28 11.50 20.75 -3.05
CA ALA A 28 12.19 20.97 -1.78
C ALA A 28 13.64 21.42 -1.94
N ILE A 29 14.37 20.89 -2.91
CA ILE A 29 15.72 21.35 -3.22
C ILE A 29 15.68 22.84 -3.59
N SER A 30 14.73 23.23 -4.43
CA SER A 30 14.52 24.64 -4.81
C SER A 30 14.14 25.50 -3.61
N LEU A 31 13.22 25.02 -2.76
CA LEU A 31 12.79 25.73 -1.54
C LEU A 31 13.94 25.98 -0.56
N TYR A 32 14.86 25.02 -0.43
CA TYR A 32 16.05 25.14 0.44
C TYR A 32 17.25 25.80 -0.27
N GLY A 33 17.09 26.26 -1.51
CA GLY A 33 18.12 26.97 -2.26
C GLY A 33 19.27 26.10 -2.75
N GLY A 34 19.08 24.79 -2.88
CA GLY A 34 20.07 23.86 -3.41
C GLY A 34 19.98 23.69 -4.93
N TYR A 35 20.94 22.96 -5.50
CA TYR A 35 20.98 22.64 -6.93
C TYR A 35 20.54 21.19 -7.19
N LEU A 36 19.63 20.98 -8.14
CA LEU A 36 19.22 19.64 -8.54
C LEU A 36 20.22 19.09 -9.58
N VAL A 37 20.84 17.95 -9.26
CA VAL A 37 21.70 17.22 -10.20
C VAL A 37 20.91 16.00 -10.71
N PRO A 38 20.46 15.98 -11.96
CA PRO A 38 19.72 14.84 -12.49
C PRO A 38 20.67 13.66 -12.72
N TYR A 39 20.19 12.44 -12.50
CA TYR A 39 20.76 11.22 -13.09
C TYR A 39 19.63 10.45 -13.78
N TYR A 40 19.91 9.87 -14.93
CA TYR A 40 18.88 9.27 -15.78
C TYR A 40 18.80 7.76 -15.55
N LEU A 41 17.58 7.27 -15.34
CA LEU A 41 17.30 5.84 -15.28
C LEU A 41 17.19 5.28 -16.69
N GLU A 42 17.65 4.04 -16.89
CA GLU A 42 17.67 3.40 -18.21
C GLU A 42 16.34 2.72 -18.52
N GLU A 43 15.51 3.37 -19.34
CA GLU A 43 14.18 2.89 -19.71
C GLU A 43 14.21 1.50 -20.34
N THR A 44 15.19 1.22 -21.21
CA THR A 44 15.30 -0.08 -21.89
C THR A 44 15.72 -1.22 -20.96
N ALA A 45 16.33 -0.88 -19.82
CA ALA A 45 16.72 -1.81 -18.77
C ALA A 45 15.72 -1.80 -17.60
N ASN A 46 14.43 -1.54 -17.88
CA ASN A 46 13.37 -1.52 -16.88
C ASN A 46 13.59 -0.45 -15.79
N TRP A 47 14.04 0.75 -16.19
CA TRP A 47 14.30 1.88 -15.31
C TRP A 47 15.39 1.62 -14.25
N ASP A 48 16.35 0.75 -14.57
CA ASP A 48 17.47 0.46 -13.67
C ASP A 48 18.47 1.63 -13.61
N LEU A 49 19.31 1.61 -12.57
CA LEU A 49 20.31 2.64 -12.31
C LEU A 49 21.57 2.42 -13.17
N ASP A 50 21.88 3.35 -14.07
CA ASP A 50 23.18 3.37 -14.76
C ASP A 50 24.25 4.13 -13.95
N VAL A 51 25.22 3.37 -13.43
CA VAL A 51 26.35 3.90 -12.65
C VAL A 51 27.28 4.79 -13.50
N ASN A 52 27.39 4.54 -14.80
CA ASN A 52 28.23 5.36 -15.67
C ASN A 52 27.62 6.74 -15.88
N ASN A 53 26.32 6.80 -16.22
CA ASN A 53 25.56 8.05 -16.27
C ASN A 53 25.62 8.81 -14.93
N LEU A 54 25.50 8.10 -13.80
CA LEU A 54 25.60 8.70 -12.47
C LEU A 54 26.96 9.37 -12.24
N ARG A 55 28.07 8.68 -12.58
CA ARG A 55 29.43 9.23 -12.46
C ARG A 55 29.63 10.46 -13.33
N GLN A 56 29.12 10.42 -14.56
CA GLN A 56 29.15 11.56 -15.48
C GLN A 56 28.39 12.76 -14.90
N SER A 57 27.18 12.54 -14.40
CA SER A 57 26.33 13.58 -13.79
C SER A 57 27.04 14.26 -12.60
N VAL A 58 27.74 13.48 -11.77
CA VAL A 58 28.55 14.00 -10.66
C VAL A 58 29.74 14.81 -11.16
N ALA A 59 30.47 14.32 -12.16
CA ALA A 59 31.64 15.00 -12.72
C ALA A 59 31.24 16.35 -13.34
N GLU A 60 30.16 16.38 -14.12
CA GLU A 60 29.62 17.59 -14.72
C GLU A 60 29.18 18.60 -13.66
N ALA A 61 28.45 18.17 -12.62
CA ALA A 61 28.07 19.05 -11.52
C ALA A 61 29.29 19.67 -10.83
N ARG A 62 30.30 18.86 -10.52
CA ARG A 62 31.55 19.33 -9.90
C ARG A 62 32.32 20.31 -10.78
N SER A 63 32.34 20.09 -12.09
CA SER A 63 32.99 21.02 -13.04
C SER A 63 32.35 22.42 -13.05
N ARG A 64 31.06 22.51 -12.69
CA ARG A 64 30.30 23.76 -12.54
C ARG A 64 30.42 24.39 -11.15
N GLY A 65 31.29 23.84 -10.28
CA GLY A 65 31.47 24.32 -8.91
C GLY A 65 30.41 23.83 -7.92
N ILE A 66 29.56 22.88 -8.31
CA ILE A 66 28.54 22.31 -7.42
C ILE A 66 29.15 21.18 -6.57
N THR A 67 29.00 21.29 -5.25
CA THR A 67 29.36 20.24 -4.30
C THR A 67 28.19 19.29 -4.11
N VAL A 68 28.26 18.11 -4.73
CA VAL A 68 27.23 17.07 -4.56
C VAL A 68 27.28 16.51 -3.14
N ARG A 69 26.17 16.61 -2.39
CA ARG A 69 26.07 16.28 -0.96
C ARG A 69 25.33 14.99 -0.65
N ALA A 70 24.31 14.65 -1.43
CA ALA A 70 23.49 13.47 -1.21
C ALA A 70 22.91 12.94 -2.53
N MET A 71 22.42 11.71 -2.49
CA MET A 71 21.73 11.04 -3.58
C MET A 71 20.40 10.51 -3.09
N VAL A 72 19.35 10.80 -3.86
CA VAL A 72 18.02 10.27 -3.66
C VAL A 72 17.89 9.00 -4.48
N ILE A 73 17.44 7.92 -3.86
CA ILE A 73 17.02 6.69 -4.52
C ILE A 73 15.56 6.49 -4.17
N ILE A 74 14.72 6.21 -5.17
CA ILE A 74 13.30 5.92 -4.98
C ILE A 74 13.11 4.46 -5.39
N ASN A 75 12.95 3.58 -4.42
CA ASN A 75 12.84 2.14 -4.68
C ASN A 75 11.81 1.46 -3.79
N PRO A 76 10.77 0.82 -4.37
CA PRO A 76 10.24 1.01 -5.73
C PRO A 76 10.04 2.45 -6.21
N GLY A 77 10.16 2.68 -7.52
CA GLY A 77 10.01 4.00 -8.14
C GLY A 77 8.60 4.58 -7.97
N ASN A 78 8.48 5.91 -7.95
CA ASN A 78 7.17 6.57 -7.98
C ASN A 78 6.74 6.80 -9.44
N LEU A 79 5.48 6.45 -9.76
CA LEU A 79 4.88 5.95 -11.02
C LEU A 79 4.88 4.41 -11.19
N THR A 80 5.69 3.65 -10.44
CA THR A 80 5.81 2.18 -10.57
C THR A 80 5.43 1.38 -9.32
N GLY A 81 4.91 2.05 -8.28
CA GLY A 81 4.08 1.42 -7.25
C GLY A 81 4.56 1.64 -5.82
N TYR A 82 3.81 2.46 -5.07
CA TYR A 82 3.88 2.52 -3.62
C TYR A 82 2.53 2.89 -2.97
N TRP A 83 2.42 2.48 -1.70
CA TRP A 83 1.31 2.62 -0.76
C TRP A 83 1.44 3.88 0.10
N GLY A 84 0.32 4.38 0.64
CA GLY A 84 0.32 5.38 1.71
C GLY A 84 -1.08 5.59 2.27
N GLU A 85 -1.22 5.52 3.60
CA GLU A 85 -2.43 5.98 4.31
C GLU A 85 -2.47 7.51 4.28
N CYS A 86 -3.25 8.09 3.37
CA CYS A 86 -3.49 9.53 3.37
C CYS A 86 -4.41 9.92 4.54
N GLY A 87 -4.14 11.05 5.18
CA GLY A 87 -4.93 11.55 6.31
C GLY A 87 -4.30 11.28 7.68
N GLN A 88 -3.74 10.09 7.91
CA GLN A 88 -3.09 9.75 9.20
C GLN A 88 -1.67 10.34 9.34
N ARG A 89 -1.02 10.73 8.22
CA ARG A 89 0.30 11.41 8.17
C ARG A 89 1.35 10.78 9.10
N GLY A 90 1.53 9.46 9.01
CA GLY A 90 2.55 8.68 9.74
C GLY A 90 3.69 8.22 8.83
N GLY A 91 4.89 8.10 9.39
CA GLY A 91 6.07 7.59 8.69
C GLY A 91 7.29 7.55 9.62
N TYR A 92 8.28 6.72 9.29
CA TYR A 92 9.60 6.76 9.92
C TYR A 92 10.69 6.76 8.86
N PHE A 93 11.88 7.19 9.26
CA PHE A 93 13.11 7.01 8.50
C PHE A 93 14.19 6.53 9.45
N GLU A 94 15.15 5.77 8.93
CA GLU A 94 16.28 5.26 9.69
C GLU A 94 17.54 6.03 9.31
N MET A 95 18.39 6.33 10.29
CA MET A 95 19.72 6.91 10.07
C MET A 95 20.77 5.89 10.49
N ALA A 96 21.54 5.40 9.52
CA ALA A 96 22.69 4.53 9.74
C ALA A 96 23.99 5.28 9.46
N ASN A 97 25.05 5.01 10.23
CA ASN A 97 26.39 5.55 10.03
C ASN A 97 26.50 7.09 10.08
N ILE A 98 25.66 7.75 10.88
CA ILE A 98 25.73 9.20 11.11
C ILE A 98 26.43 9.48 12.44
N PRO A 99 27.44 10.36 12.51
CA PRO A 99 28.07 10.73 13.77
C PRO A 99 27.05 11.26 14.79
N PRO A 100 27.13 10.88 16.08
CA PRO A 100 26.13 11.27 17.09
C PRO A 100 25.86 12.78 17.15
N GLN A 101 26.92 13.58 17.06
CA GLN A 101 26.84 15.05 17.04
C GLN A 101 26.02 15.61 15.87
N THR A 102 25.95 14.88 14.75
CA THR A 102 25.12 15.24 13.59
C THR A 102 23.67 14.82 13.82
N VAL A 103 23.44 13.67 14.44
CA VAL A 103 22.10 13.22 14.85
C VAL A 103 21.47 14.24 15.81
N ASP A 104 22.23 14.76 16.78
CA ASP A 104 21.73 15.78 17.71
C ASP A 104 21.26 17.06 17.00
N LYS A 105 21.99 17.48 15.95
CA LYS A 105 21.61 18.64 15.13
C LYS A 105 20.34 18.37 14.32
N ILE A 106 20.20 17.15 13.77
CA ILE A 106 18.99 16.73 13.08
C ILE A 106 17.81 16.72 14.05
N TYR A 107 17.99 16.14 15.23
CA TYR A 107 16.98 16.08 16.29
C TYR A 107 16.50 17.48 16.69
N LYS A 108 17.45 18.41 16.92
CA LYS A 108 17.17 19.82 17.22
C LYS A 108 16.30 20.50 16.15
N ILE A 109 16.53 20.21 14.87
CA ILE A 109 15.72 20.77 13.78
C ILE A 109 14.34 20.12 13.75
N THR A 110 14.25 18.80 13.94
CA THR A 110 12.97 18.09 13.94
C THR A 110 12.08 18.47 15.12
N SER A 111 12.65 18.79 16.28
CA SER A 111 11.89 19.18 17.48
C SER A 111 11.16 20.52 17.34
N ILE A 112 11.47 21.33 16.31
CA ILE A 112 10.71 22.55 15.99
C ILE A 112 9.25 22.21 15.70
N SER A 113 8.98 21.02 15.13
CA SER A 113 7.64 20.52 14.86
C SER A 113 7.06 19.68 16.01
N LEU A 114 7.64 19.75 17.21
CA LEU A 114 7.30 18.94 18.38
C LEU A 114 7.42 17.44 18.06
N SER A 115 6.29 16.72 18.05
CA SER A 115 6.20 15.29 17.75
C SER A 115 5.22 15.05 16.60
N PRO A 116 5.39 13.95 15.83
CA PRO A 116 4.38 13.49 14.88
C PRO A 116 3.05 13.20 15.59
N ASN A 117 1.94 13.28 14.86
CA ASN A 117 0.62 12.98 15.43
C ASN A 117 0.53 11.53 15.93
N VAL A 118 -0.16 11.31 17.06
CA VAL A 118 -0.19 10.01 17.76
C VAL A 118 -0.88 8.93 16.93
N SER A 119 -1.96 9.26 16.21
CA SER A 119 -2.65 8.32 15.33
C SER A 119 -1.69 7.76 14.26
N GLY A 120 -0.94 8.61 13.58
CA GLY A 120 0.09 8.21 12.62
C GLY A 120 1.19 7.34 13.24
N GLN A 121 1.58 7.58 14.49
CA GLN A 121 2.54 6.72 15.21
C GLN A 121 1.95 5.33 15.51
N ILE A 122 0.70 5.25 15.97
CA ILE A 122 -0.01 3.98 16.23
C ILE A 122 -0.16 3.20 14.92
N PHE A 123 -0.61 3.85 13.85
CA PHE A 123 -0.74 3.24 12.52
C PHE A 123 0.59 2.70 12.00
N MET A 124 1.68 3.46 12.13
CA MET A 124 3.02 2.97 11.79
C MET A 124 3.38 1.73 12.62
N GLY A 125 3.09 1.73 13.93
CA GLY A 125 3.31 0.59 14.83
C GLY A 125 2.57 -0.67 14.37
N LEU A 126 1.30 -0.54 13.99
CA LEU A 126 0.49 -1.63 13.46
C LEU A 126 1.01 -2.16 12.11
N MET A 127 1.49 -1.28 11.23
CA MET A 127 2.06 -1.69 9.94
C MET A 127 3.37 -2.47 10.07
N VAL A 128 4.22 -2.10 11.03
CA VAL A 128 5.51 -2.79 11.25
C VAL A 128 5.39 -3.99 12.19
N SER A 129 4.24 -4.18 12.85
CA SER A 129 3.96 -5.29 13.78
C SER A 129 2.60 -5.93 13.49
N PRO A 130 2.44 -6.67 12.37
CA PRO A 130 1.17 -7.29 12.00
C PRO A 130 0.78 -8.46 12.94
N PRO A 131 -0.51 -8.84 12.97
CA PRO A 131 -0.99 -10.01 13.72
C PRO A 131 -0.24 -11.29 13.36
N LYS A 132 0.01 -12.14 14.35
CA LYS A 132 0.78 -13.38 14.24
C LYS A 132 -0.15 -14.60 14.17
N PRO A 133 0.33 -15.73 13.61
CA PRO A 133 -0.40 -17.00 13.67
C PRO A 133 -0.72 -17.36 15.13
N GLY A 134 -2.01 -17.44 15.46
CA GLY A 134 -2.51 -17.69 16.82
C GLY A 134 -3.34 -16.54 17.42
N ASP A 135 -3.30 -15.35 16.83
CA ASP A 135 -4.13 -14.22 17.27
C ASP A 135 -5.62 -14.42 16.91
N ILE A 136 -6.51 -13.87 17.75
CA ILE A 136 -7.98 -14.00 17.61
C ILE A 136 -8.49 -13.51 16.24
N SER A 137 -7.80 -12.54 15.63
CA SER A 137 -8.14 -11.96 14.33
C SER A 137 -7.72 -12.80 13.10
N TYR A 138 -7.23 -14.04 13.28
CA TYR A 138 -6.60 -14.86 12.23
C TYR A 138 -7.51 -15.90 11.51
N GLN A 139 -8.83 -15.99 11.77
CA GLN A 139 -9.72 -17.10 11.31
C GLN A 139 -10.54 -16.79 10.02
N LYS A 140 -11.19 -17.70 9.24
CA LYS A 140 -11.00 -19.13 8.79
C LYS A 140 -11.81 -19.46 7.49
N ASN A 141 -12.84 -18.69 7.09
CA ASN A 141 -13.69 -19.01 5.90
C ASN A 141 -13.80 -17.91 4.82
N VAL A 142 -13.64 -16.65 5.21
CA VAL A 142 -13.34 -15.56 4.28
C VAL A 142 -11.87 -15.25 4.49
N VAL A 143 -11.03 -15.59 3.50
CA VAL A 143 -9.62 -15.27 3.59
C VAL A 143 -9.45 -13.89 2.98
N CYS A 144 -9.59 -12.88 3.82
CA CYS A 144 -9.19 -11.54 3.45
C CYS A 144 -7.72 -11.40 3.76
N ASN A 145 -6.90 -11.35 2.71
CA ASN A 145 -5.55 -10.82 2.88
C ASN A 145 -5.67 -9.46 3.55
N PHE A 146 -4.79 -9.19 4.51
CA PHE A 146 -4.73 -7.87 5.12
C PHE A 146 -4.71 -6.83 4.00
N THR A 147 -5.70 -5.95 4.01
CA THR A 147 -5.79 -4.88 3.03
C THR A 147 -4.71 -3.89 3.42
N LYS A 148 -3.52 -4.09 2.87
CA LYS A 148 -2.31 -3.31 3.16
C LYS A 148 -2.45 -1.82 2.75
N GLY A 149 -3.59 -1.45 2.14
CA GLY A 149 -3.98 -0.11 1.66
C GLY A 149 -4.93 -0.16 0.44
N ALA A 150 -5.11 0.97 -0.26
CA ALA A 150 -6.20 1.28 -1.22
C ALA A 150 -7.57 1.46 -0.53
N MET A 151 -8.64 1.64 -1.33
CA MET A 151 -10.02 1.78 -0.81
C MET A 151 -10.81 0.47 -0.90
N TYR A 152 -10.15 -0.64 -1.20
CA TYR A 152 -10.82 -1.90 -1.51
C TYR A 152 -10.19 -3.08 -0.76
N SER A 153 -11.03 -3.90 -0.15
CA SER A 153 -10.67 -5.25 0.27
C SER A 153 -10.97 -6.23 -0.86
N PHE A 154 -10.14 -7.28 -0.98
CA PHE A 154 -10.33 -8.34 -1.97
C PHE A 154 -10.39 -9.72 -1.29
N PRO A 155 -11.40 -9.94 -0.42
CA PRO A 155 -11.56 -11.22 0.26
C PRO A 155 -11.75 -12.37 -0.73
N GLN A 156 -10.99 -13.44 -0.50
CA GLN A 156 -11.26 -14.73 -1.12
C GLN A 156 -12.46 -15.37 -0.42
N ILE A 157 -13.44 -15.79 -1.21
CA ILE A 157 -14.62 -16.51 -0.74
C ILE A 157 -14.49 -17.95 -1.18
N ARG A 158 -14.53 -18.86 -0.21
CA ARG A 158 -14.51 -20.30 -0.46
C ARG A 158 -15.94 -20.77 -0.71
N LEU A 159 -16.39 -20.68 -1.96
CA LEU A 159 -17.74 -21.09 -2.34
C LEU A 159 -17.90 -22.62 -2.26
N PRO A 160 -19.03 -23.12 -1.72
CA PRO A 160 -19.35 -24.54 -1.73
C PRO A 160 -19.50 -25.09 -3.15
N PRO A 161 -19.18 -26.37 -3.41
CA PRO A 161 -19.33 -26.99 -4.73
C PRO A 161 -20.75 -26.85 -5.32
N LYS A 162 -21.77 -27.02 -4.48
CA LYS A 162 -23.18 -26.87 -4.87
C LYS A 162 -23.52 -25.45 -5.34
N ALA A 163 -22.94 -24.42 -4.71
CA ALA A 163 -23.11 -23.03 -5.14
C ALA A 163 -22.49 -22.80 -6.53
N ILE A 164 -21.33 -23.40 -6.79
CA ILE A 164 -20.64 -23.34 -8.10
C ILE A 164 -21.48 -24.04 -9.19
N GLU A 165 -22.06 -25.20 -8.89
CA GLU A 165 -22.94 -25.92 -9.83
C GLU A 165 -24.21 -25.14 -10.16
N VAL A 166 -24.85 -24.57 -9.13
CA VAL A 166 -26.06 -23.75 -9.32
C VAL A 166 -25.73 -22.52 -10.15
N ALA A 167 -24.61 -21.84 -9.88
CA ALA A 167 -24.15 -20.71 -10.69
C ALA A 167 -23.98 -21.08 -12.17
N LYS A 168 -23.36 -22.24 -12.46
CA LYS A 168 -23.21 -22.77 -13.82
C LYS A 168 -24.57 -23.06 -14.48
N LYS A 169 -25.51 -23.68 -13.75
CA LYS A 169 -26.86 -23.98 -14.27
C LYS A 169 -27.64 -22.73 -14.66
N VAL A 170 -27.46 -21.63 -13.93
CA VAL A 170 -28.09 -20.34 -14.25
C VAL A 170 -27.26 -19.47 -15.21
N GLY A 171 -26.21 -20.04 -15.82
CA GLY A 171 -25.36 -19.35 -16.79
C GLY A 171 -24.55 -18.19 -16.22
N LYS A 172 -24.17 -18.25 -14.93
CA LYS A 172 -23.36 -17.21 -14.26
C LYS A 172 -22.03 -17.75 -13.77
N VAL A 173 -21.03 -16.88 -13.74
CA VAL A 173 -19.76 -17.15 -13.05
C VAL A 173 -20.02 -17.18 -11.53
N PRO A 174 -19.42 -18.11 -10.75
CA PRO A 174 -19.78 -18.30 -9.33
C PRO A 174 -19.61 -17.07 -8.43
N ASP A 175 -18.61 -16.24 -8.66
CA ASP A 175 -18.43 -14.97 -7.93
C ASP A 175 -19.49 -13.92 -8.29
N VAL A 176 -19.88 -13.83 -9.57
CA VAL A 176 -21.00 -13.00 -10.03
C VAL A 176 -22.31 -13.46 -9.36
N PHE A 177 -22.53 -14.77 -9.30
CA PHE A 177 -23.70 -15.34 -8.64
C PHE A 177 -23.76 -14.96 -7.15
N TYR A 178 -22.64 -15.07 -6.43
CA TYR A 178 -22.55 -14.66 -5.03
C TYR A 178 -22.80 -13.15 -4.85
N CYS A 179 -22.16 -12.30 -5.66
CA CYS A 179 -22.29 -10.84 -5.54
C CYS A 179 -23.73 -10.35 -5.83
N LEU A 180 -24.42 -10.97 -6.79
CA LEU A 180 -25.83 -10.67 -7.05
C LEU A 180 -26.74 -11.09 -5.89
N LYS A 181 -26.50 -12.27 -5.31
CA LYS A 181 -27.26 -12.74 -4.14
C LYS A 181 -27.06 -11.86 -2.91
N LEU A 182 -25.82 -11.39 -2.70
CA LEU A 182 -25.50 -10.42 -1.66
C LEU A 182 -26.27 -9.11 -1.86
N LEU A 183 -26.25 -8.58 -3.09
CA LEU A 183 -26.96 -7.35 -3.44
C LEU A 183 -28.48 -7.48 -3.25
N GLU A 184 -29.08 -8.58 -3.71
CA GLU A 184 -30.53 -8.85 -3.57
C GLU A 184 -30.97 -8.95 -2.11
N ALA A 185 -30.16 -9.56 -1.24
CA ALA A 185 -30.52 -9.80 0.16
C ALA A 185 -30.24 -8.61 1.08
N THR A 186 -29.18 -7.84 0.80
CA THR A 186 -28.65 -6.84 1.76
C THR A 186 -28.58 -5.42 1.22
N GLY A 187 -28.69 -5.24 -0.10
CA GLY A 187 -28.39 -3.96 -0.77
C GLY A 187 -26.89 -3.65 -0.89
N ILE A 188 -26.00 -4.51 -0.39
CA ILE A 188 -24.55 -4.31 -0.44
C ILE A 188 -24.04 -4.65 -1.85
N SER A 189 -23.60 -3.64 -2.59
CA SER A 189 -23.04 -3.80 -3.93
C SER A 189 -21.53 -4.03 -3.88
N THR A 190 -21.07 -5.19 -4.33
CA THR A 190 -19.65 -5.54 -4.48
C THR A 190 -19.33 -5.88 -5.94
N VAL A 191 -18.04 -5.89 -6.30
CA VAL A 191 -17.61 -6.22 -7.67
C VAL A 191 -17.03 -7.64 -7.71
N PRO A 192 -17.58 -8.56 -8.54
CA PRO A 192 -17.05 -9.91 -8.68
C PRO A 192 -15.67 -9.90 -9.36
N SER A 193 -14.79 -10.80 -8.92
CA SER A 193 -13.39 -10.82 -9.36
C SER A 193 -13.17 -11.34 -10.78
N SER A 194 -14.11 -12.09 -11.34
CA SER A 194 -14.09 -12.57 -12.72
C SER A 194 -13.96 -11.46 -13.77
N GLY A 195 -14.38 -10.23 -13.46
CA GLY A 195 -14.15 -9.06 -14.31
C GLY A 195 -12.70 -8.56 -14.36
N PHE A 196 -11.85 -9.01 -13.43
CA PHE A 196 -10.43 -8.61 -13.34
C PHE A 196 -9.45 -9.73 -13.73
N GLY A 197 -9.96 -10.93 -14.01
CA GLY A 197 -9.16 -12.14 -14.17
C GLY A 197 -8.76 -12.77 -12.83
N GLN A 198 -8.87 -14.10 -12.74
CA GLN A 198 -8.51 -14.86 -11.53
C GLN A 198 -8.16 -16.30 -11.86
N LYS A 199 -7.46 -16.98 -10.94
CA LYS A 199 -7.13 -18.40 -11.06
C LYS A 199 -8.41 -19.25 -11.05
N GLU A 200 -8.46 -20.27 -11.90
CA GLU A 200 -9.59 -21.19 -11.97
C GLU A 200 -9.88 -21.86 -10.61
N GLY A 201 -11.16 -21.93 -10.23
CA GLY A 201 -11.60 -22.50 -8.96
C GLY A 201 -11.39 -21.60 -7.72
N VAL A 202 -10.88 -20.38 -7.90
CA VAL A 202 -10.70 -19.40 -6.82
C VAL A 202 -11.62 -18.20 -7.09
N PHE A 203 -12.36 -17.77 -6.08
CA PHE A 203 -13.36 -16.70 -6.20
C PHE A 203 -13.10 -15.62 -5.16
N HIS A 204 -13.26 -14.36 -5.56
CA HIS A 204 -13.12 -13.21 -4.68
C HIS A 204 -14.29 -12.25 -4.92
N LEU A 205 -14.44 -11.30 -3.99
CA LEU A 205 -15.20 -10.08 -4.25
C LEU A 205 -14.33 -8.88 -3.92
N ARG A 206 -14.56 -7.75 -4.61
CA ARG A 206 -13.99 -6.46 -4.25
C ARG A 206 -15.04 -5.67 -3.48
N ALA A 207 -14.75 -5.33 -2.23
CA ALA A 207 -15.58 -4.46 -1.40
C ALA A 207 -14.85 -3.15 -1.09
N THR A 208 -15.58 -2.05 -0.96
CA THR A 208 -15.00 -0.75 -0.56
C THR A 208 -14.98 -0.61 0.95
N ILE A 209 -13.91 -0.03 1.49
CA ILE A 209 -13.79 0.32 2.92
C ILE A 209 -14.14 1.79 3.19
N LEU A 210 -14.91 2.41 2.30
CA LEU A 210 -15.33 3.82 2.35
C LEU A 210 -16.58 4.14 3.19
N PRO A 211 -17.47 3.19 3.56
CA PRO A 211 -18.56 3.51 4.48
C PRO A 211 -18.04 4.15 5.76
N ALA A 212 -18.85 5.05 6.35
CA ALA A 212 -18.49 5.70 7.60
C ALA A 212 -18.24 4.64 8.70
N GLU A 213 -17.31 4.94 9.60
CA GLU A 213 -16.91 3.99 10.66
C GLU A 213 -18.10 3.61 11.56
N GLU A 214 -19.05 4.53 11.76
CA GLU A 214 -20.30 4.31 12.49
C GLU A 214 -21.25 3.33 11.80
N ASP A 215 -21.22 3.24 10.46
CA ASP A 215 -22.08 2.35 9.67
C ASP A 215 -21.45 0.96 9.45
N MET A 216 -20.12 0.87 9.57
CA MET A 216 -19.37 -0.36 9.32
C MET A 216 -19.83 -1.56 10.16
N PRO A 217 -20.14 -1.43 11.47
CA PRO A 217 -20.66 -2.54 12.26
C PRO A 217 -21.94 -3.14 11.66
N ALA A 218 -22.89 -2.31 11.24
CA ALA A 218 -24.17 -2.77 10.67
C ALA A 218 -23.99 -3.42 9.29
N ILE A 219 -23.11 -2.84 8.46
CA ILE A 219 -22.77 -3.40 7.13
C ILE A 219 -22.09 -4.77 7.29
N MET A 220 -21.15 -4.90 8.23
CA MET A 220 -20.44 -6.15 8.48
C MET A 220 -21.34 -7.22 9.10
N GLU A 221 -22.27 -6.83 9.98
CA GLU A 221 -23.27 -7.75 10.53
C GLU A 221 -24.21 -8.27 9.44
N SER A 222 -24.72 -7.38 8.57
CA SER A 222 -25.55 -7.73 7.42
C SER A 222 -24.83 -8.66 6.44
N PHE A 223 -23.57 -8.34 6.10
CA PHE A 223 -22.74 -9.18 5.25
C PHE A 223 -22.48 -10.56 5.88
N LYS A 224 -22.16 -10.60 7.18
CA LYS A 224 -21.91 -11.85 7.90
C LYS A 224 -23.15 -12.74 7.91
N LYS A 225 -24.31 -12.19 8.26
CA LYS A 225 -25.57 -12.92 8.28
C LYS A 225 -25.89 -13.53 6.92
N PHE A 226 -25.81 -12.73 5.86
CA PHE A 226 -25.99 -13.23 4.50
C PHE A 226 -24.99 -14.33 4.17
N ASN A 227 -23.71 -14.13 4.47
CA ASN A 227 -22.68 -15.11 4.15
C ASN A 227 -22.94 -16.44 4.85
N ASP A 228 -23.30 -16.43 6.13
CA ASP A 228 -23.57 -17.66 6.90
C ASP A 228 -24.79 -18.41 6.34
N GLU A 229 -25.89 -17.70 6.08
CA GLU A 229 -27.11 -18.28 5.47
C GLU A 229 -26.84 -18.83 4.06
N PHE A 230 -26.05 -18.11 3.25
CA PHE A 230 -25.66 -18.55 1.91
C PHE A 230 -24.79 -19.82 2.00
N MET A 231 -23.83 -19.87 2.92
CA MET A 231 -22.98 -21.04 3.09
C MET A 231 -23.80 -22.24 3.55
N GLU A 232 -24.69 -22.08 4.53
CA GLU A 232 -25.55 -23.16 5.05
C GLU A 232 -26.51 -23.69 3.97
N GLN A 233 -27.09 -22.82 3.14
CA GLN A 233 -27.97 -23.19 2.04
C GLN A 233 -27.30 -24.11 1.01
N TYR A 234 -26.00 -23.89 0.77
CA TYR A 234 -25.22 -24.59 -0.24
C TYR A 234 -24.19 -25.58 0.34
N GLU A 235 -24.12 -25.71 1.67
CA GLU A 235 -23.33 -26.74 2.33
C GLU A 235 -23.93 -28.13 2.06
N GLU A 236 -23.05 -29.09 1.80
CA GLU A 236 -23.44 -30.49 1.85
C GLU A 236 -23.73 -30.84 3.31
N HIS A 237 -24.99 -31.02 3.66
CA HIS A 237 -25.32 -31.82 4.82
C HIS A 237 -24.75 -33.22 4.55
N ARG A 238 -23.56 -33.51 5.11
CA ARG A 238 -23.16 -34.90 5.38
C ARG A 238 -24.13 -35.43 6.41
N GLY A 239 -25.32 -35.80 5.95
CA GLY A 239 -26.20 -36.68 6.69
C GLY A 239 -25.38 -37.92 7.04
N TYR A 240 -25.17 -38.14 8.33
CA TYR A 240 -24.72 -39.43 8.81
C TYR A 240 -25.72 -40.46 8.28
N SER A 241 -25.32 -41.23 7.27
CA SER A 241 -25.96 -42.51 6.98
C SER A 241 -25.67 -43.39 8.19
N ARG A 242 -26.65 -43.55 9.07
CA ARG A 242 -26.67 -44.68 9.99
C ARG A 242 -26.73 -45.95 9.13
N MET A 243 -25.61 -46.68 9.08
CA MET A 243 -25.67 -48.14 9.10
C MET A 243 -25.67 -48.56 10.56
#